data_AF-A0A519VVZ8-F1
#
_entry.id   AF-A0A519VVZ8-F1
#
_cell.length_a   1.000
_cell.length_b   1.000
_cell.length_c   1.000
_cell.angle_alpha   90.00
_cell.angle_beta   90.00
_cell.angle_gamma   90.00
#
_symmetry.space_group_name_H-M   'P 1'
#
loop_
_entity.id
_entity.type
_entity.pdbx_description
1 polymer ?
#
loop_
_entity_poly.entity_id
_entity_poly.type
_entity_poly.pdbx_seq_one_letter_code
_entity_poly.pdbx_strand_id
1 'polypeptide(L)'
;MMAHILFQCASAVCFYRINSGELEAQINKLHRLKRIIACVRHYYSLHPNFAKDTYGTLENYLQQHIAEYDWALLTQLQIIKPDQDAILHQSVLDIA
;
A
#
# COMPACT_ATOMS: atom_id res chain seq x y z
N MET A 1 38.37 1.73 -2.52
CA MET A 1 38.44 0.42 -1.84
C MET A 1 37.67 0.37 -0.52
N MET A 2 37.84 1.34 0.40
CA MET A 2 37.10 1.38 1.68
C MET A 2 35.57 1.45 1.56
N ALA A 3 35.03 2.18 0.56
CA ALA A 3 33.58 2.29 0.36
C ALA A 3 32.90 0.95 0.01
N HIS A 4 33.60 0.05 -0.70
CA HIS A 4 33.08 -1.27 -1.06
C HIS A 4 32.99 -2.20 0.16
N ILE A 5 33.97 -2.11 1.06
CA ILE A 5 34.01 -2.88 2.30
C ILE A 5 32.93 -2.38 3.26
N LEU A 6 32.76 -1.06 3.38
CA LEU A 6 31.67 -0.48 4.18
C LEU A 6 30.29 -0.85 3.65
N PHE A 7 30.11 -0.86 2.32
CA PHE A 7 28.86 -1.31 1.70
C PHE A 7 28.59 -2.79 1.97
N GLN A 8 29.61 -3.65 1.84
CA GLN A 8 29.51 -5.08 2.14
C GLN A 8 29.23 -5.35 3.62
N CYS A 9 29.84 -4.59 4.54
CA CYS A 9 29.58 -4.68 5.97
C CYS A 9 28.17 -4.18 6.32
N ALA A 10 27.70 -3.08 5.72
CA ALA A 10 26.35 -2.57 5.94
C ALA A 10 25.30 -3.55 5.39
N SER A 11 25.51 -4.12 4.20
CA SER A 11 24.64 -5.15 3.67
C SER A 11 24.68 -6.42 4.51
N ALA A 12 25.86 -6.85 4.99
CA ALA A 12 25.95 -7.99 5.88
C ALA A 12 25.19 -7.73 7.19
N VAL A 13 25.37 -6.59 7.86
CA VAL A 13 24.69 -6.31 9.13
C VAL A 13 23.17 -6.14 8.97
N CYS A 14 22.71 -5.52 7.88
CA CYS A 14 21.29 -5.34 7.61
C CYS A 14 20.59 -6.61 7.10
N PHE A 15 21.24 -7.41 6.24
CA PHE A 15 20.62 -8.60 5.63
C PHE A 15 20.93 -9.91 6.36
N TYR A 16 22.05 -10.03 7.09
CA TYR A 16 22.36 -11.23 7.89
C TYR A 16 21.42 -11.40 9.10
N ARG A 17 20.75 -10.33 9.52
CA ARG A 17 19.76 -10.36 10.62
C ARG A 17 18.31 -10.42 10.16
N ILE A 18 18.02 -10.25 8.87
CA ILE A 18 16.68 -10.55 8.36
C ILE A 18 16.67 -12.05 8.12
N ASN A 19 16.03 -12.79 9.03
CA ASN A 19 15.84 -14.22 8.88
C ASN A 19 15.23 -14.44 7.49
N SER A 20 15.89 -15.18 6.60
CA SER A 20 15.51 -15.24 5.18
C SER A 20 14.04 -15.67 4.99
N GLY A 21 13.51 -16.48 5.92
CA GLY A 21 12.10 -16.85 5.98
C GLY A 21 11.14 -15.69 6.28
N GLU A 22 11.53 -14.69 7.08
CA GLU A 22 10.72 -13.49 7.31
C GLU A 22 10.66 -12.60 6.07
N LEU A 23 11.78 -12.45 5.35
CA LEU A 23 11.81 -11.74 4.08
C LEU A 23 10.92 -12.43 3.05
N GLU A 24 11.02 -13.75 2.92
CA GLU A 24 10.22 -14.53 2.00
C GLU A 24 8.71 -14.43 2.35
N ALA A 25 8.37 -14.48 3.64
CA ALA A 25 6.99 -14.28 4.10
C ALA A 25 6.45 -12.88 3.74
N GLN A 26 7.26 -11.83 3.90
CA GLN A 26 6.89 -10.47 3.53
C GLN A 26 6.70 -10.32 2.00
N ILE A 27 7.59 -10.90 1.19
CA ILE A 27 7.45 -10.90 -0.28
C ILE A 27 6.18 -11.63 -0.70
N ASN A 28 5.93 -12.81 -0.13
CA ASN A 28 4.74 -13.60 -0.41
C ASN A 28 3.45 -12.85 -0.02
N LYS A 29 3.47 -12.13 1.09
CA LYS A 29 2.35 -11.28 1.52
C LYS A 29 2.09 -10.15 0.52
N LEU A 30 3.14 -9.45 0.07
CA LEU A 30 3.02 -8.41 -0.95
C LEU A 30 2.46 -8.94 -2.27
N HIS A 31 2.89 -10.13 -2.71
CA HIS A 31 2.33 -10.77 -3.90
C HIS A 31 0.83 -11.07 -3.77
N ARG A 32 0.39 -11.54 -2.59
CA ARG A 32 -1.04 -11.76 -2.32
C ARG A 32 -1.83 -10.45 -2.37
N LEU A 33 -1.33 -9.39 -1.73
CA LEU A 33 -1.97 -8.08 -1.76
C LEU A 33 -2.09 -7.53 -3.20
N LYS A 34 -1.04 -7.64 -4.00
CA LYS A 34 -1.07 -7.25 -5.42
C LYS A 34 -2.16 -8.01 -6.21
N ARG A 35 -2.31 -9.32 -5.95
CA ARG A 35 -3.37 -10.11 -6.58
C ARG A 35 -4.76 -9.65 -6.15
N ILE A 36 -4.97 -9.35 -4.87
CA ILE A 36 -6.25 -8.80 -4.38
C ILE A 36 -6.56 -7.50 -5.12
N ILE A 37 -5.61 -6.56 -5.18
CA ILE A 37 -5.81 -5.27 -5.88
C ILE A 37 -6.17 -5.50 -7.35
N ALA A 38 -5.50 -6.42 -8.04
CA ALA A 38 -5.81 -6.75 -9.43
C ALA A 38 -7.23 -7.29 -9.60
N CYS A 39 -7.66 -8.20 -8.71
CA CYS A 39 -9.03 -8.73 -8.71
C CYS A 39 -10.07 -7.64 -8.47
N VAL A 40 -9.84 -6.74 -7.51
CA VAL A 40 -10.77 -5.65 -7.21
C VAL A 40 -10.83 -4.67 -8.38
N ARG A 41 -9.69 -4.29 -8.98
CA ARG A 41 -9.66 -3.47 -10.21
C ARG A 41 -10.45 -4.11 -11.33
N HIS A 42 -10.29 -5.42 -11.52
CA HIS A 42 -11.04 -6.15 -12.53
C HIS A 42 -12.54 -6.14 -12.22
N TYR A 43 -12.94 -6.35 -10.97
CA TYR A 43 -14.33 -6.24 -10.55
C TYR A 43 -14.93 -4.85 -10.85
N TYR A 44 -14.22 -3.77 -10.53
CA TYR A 44 -14.63 -2.40 -10.86
C TYR A 44 -14.76 -2.18 -12.38
N SER A 45 -13.94 -2.84 -13.19
CA SER A 45 -14.05 -2.77 -14.65
C SER A 45 -15.27 -3.53 -15.20
N LEU A 46 -15.68 -4.62 -14.55
CA LEU A 46 -16.83 -5.43 -14.95
C LEU A 46 -18.16 -4.81 -14.49
N HIS A 47 -18.18 -4.20 -13.31
CA HIS A 47 -19.38 -3.68 -12.67
C HIS A 47 -19.20 -2.23 -12.18
N PRO A 48 -18.89 -1.27 -13.06
CA PRO A 48 -18.46 0.07 -12.66
C PRO A 48 -19.51 0.85 -11.87
N ASN A 49 -20.78 0.80 -12.28
CA ASN A 49 -21.85 1.52 -11.58
C ASN A 49 -22.10 0.95 -10.19
N PHE A 50 -22.25 -0.38 -10.09
CA PHE A 50 -22.48 -1.05 -8.81
C PHE A 50 -21.31 -0.85 -7.84
N ALA A 51 -20.07 -0.98 -8.32
CA ALA A 51 -18.88 -0.81 -7.51
C ALA A 51 -18.77 0.64 -6.99
N LYS A 52 -19.04 1.63 -7.85
CA LYS A 52 -19.05 3.05 -7.48
C LYS A 52 -20.14 3.38 -6.47
N ASP A 53 -21.37 2.88 -6.67
CA ASP A 53 -22.49 3.17 -5.79
C ASP A 53 -22.33 2.52 -4.41
N THR A 54 -21.72 1.33 -4.37
CA THR A 54 -21.56 0.55 -3.13
C THR A 54 -20.34 0.95 -2.32
N TYR A 55 -19.21 1.19 -3.01
CA TYR A 55 -17.91 1.35 -2.36
C TYR A 55 -17.20 2.66 -2.71
N GLY A 56 -17.71 3.42 -3.70
CA GLY A 56 -17.10 4.66 -4.17
C GLY A 56 -15.86 4.38 -5.02
N THR A 57 -14.70 4.44 -4.38
CA THR A 57 -13.39 4.30 -5.01
C THR A 57 -12.73 2.96 -4.66
N LEU A 58 -11.78 2.53 -5.48
CA LEU A 58 -10.97 1.33 -5.22
C LEU A 58 -10.26 1.44 -3.86
N GLU A 59 -9.77 2.63 -3.54
CA GLU A 59 -9.11 3.01 -2.31
C GLU A 59 -10.02 2.77 -1.10
N ASN A 60 -11.26 3.28 -1.15
CA ASN A 60 -12.25 3.09 -0.09
C ASN A 60 -12.57 1.61 0.13
N TYR A 61 -12.77 0.86 -0.96
CA TYR A 61 -12.99 -0.58 -0.86
C TYR A 61 -11.82 -1.26 -0.13
N LEU A 62 -10.59 -1.00 -0.56
CA LEU A 62 -9.41 -1.64 0.00
C LEU A 62 -9.20 -1.24 1.46
N GLN A 63 -9.35 0.03 1.81
CA GLN A 63 -9.25 0.50 3.19
C GLN A 63 -10.26 -0.18 4.12
N GLN A 64 -11.47 -0.46 3.65
CA GLN A 64 -12.52 -1.13 4.44
C GLN A 64 -12.32 -2.66 4.58
N HIS A 65 -11.64 -3.30 3.61
CA HIS A 65 -11.64 -4.77 3.49
C HIS A 65 -10.27 -5.43 3.71
N ILE A 66 -9.19 -4.67 3.87
CA ILE A 66 -7.87 -5.21 4.23
C ILE A 66 -7.46 -4.77 5.63
N ALA A 67 -6.53 -5.50 6.24
CA ALA A 67 -6.01 -5.13 7.55
C ALA A 67 -5.31 -3.76 7.52
N GLU A 68 -5.44 -2.98 8.59
CA GLU A 68 -4.87 -1.63 8.70
C GLU A 68 -3.36 -1.60 8.41
N TYR A 69 -2.61 -2.58 8.91
CA TYR A 69 -1.18 -2.71 8.62
C TYR A 69 -0.89 -2.91 7.12
N ASP A 70 -1.73 -3.67 6.43
CA ASP A 70 -1.57 -3.94 5.00
C ASP A 70 -1.92 -2.70 4.17
N TRP A 71 -2.92 -1.94 4.59
CA TRP A 71 -3.25 -0.63 4.02
C TRP A 71 -2.10 0.36 4.17
N ALA A 72 -1.51 0.46 5.37
CA ALA A 72 -0.35 1.32 5.61
C ALA A 72 0.83 0.93 4.71
N LEU A 73 1.12 -0.38 4.60
CA LEU A 73 2.17 -0.90 3.73
C LEU A 73 1.94 -0.55 2.26
N LEU A 74 0.71 -0.74 1.75
CA LEU A 74 0.37 -0.43 0.35
C LEU A 74 0.50 1.06 0.04
N THR A 75 0.15 1.91 1.00
CA THR A 75 0.28 3.37 0.90
C THR A 75 1.76 3.81 0.92
N GLN A 76 2.55 3.27 1.85
CA GLN A 76 4.00 3.54 1.94
C GLN A 76 4.75 3.12 0.68
N LEU A 77 4.37 1.98 0.09
CA LEU A 77 4.93 1.49 -1.17
C LEU A 77 4.38 2.21 -2.41
N GLN A 78 3.48 3.18 -2.23
CA GLN A 78 2.81 3.93 -3.31
C GLN A 78 2.13 3.02 -4.36
N ILE A 79 1.70 1.82 -3.95
CA ILE A 79 0.96 0.89 -4.82
C ILE A 79 -0.46 1.39 -5.03
N ILE A 80 -0.99 2.08 -4.01
CA ILE A 80 -2.26 2.80 -4.01
C ILE A 80 -1.95 4.24 -3.65
N LYS A 81 -2.54 5.19 -4.38
CA LYS A 81 -2.48 6.60 -4.03
C LYS A 81 -3.84 6.94 -3.45
N PRO A 82 -3.98 7.12 -2.12
CA PRO A 82 -5.22 7.66 -1.59
C PRO A 82 -5.47 9.02 -2.28
N ASP A 83 -6.72 9.29 -2.67
CA ASP A 83 -7.12 10.57 -3.23
C ASP A 83 -6.72 11.68 -2.24
N GLN A 84 -5.66 12.42 -2.58
CA GLN A 84 -5.17 13.53 -1.76
C GLN A 84 -6.10 14.76 -1.85
N ASP A 85 -7.10 14.73 -2.72
CA ASP A 85 -8.03 15.83 -2.96
C ASP A 85 -9.18 15.91 -1.94
N ALA A 86 -9.36 14.91 -1.07
CA ALA A 86 -10.42 14.95 -0.06
C ALA A 86 -10.12 15.84 1.16
N ILE A 87 -8.89 16.34 1.32
CA ILE A 87 -8.47 17.09 2.53
C ILE A 87 -8.51 18.62 2.34
N LEU A 88 -8.79 19.15 1.14
CA LEU A 88 -8.67 20.59 0.86
C LEU A 88 -9.98 21.42 0.88
N HIS A 89 -11.14 20.87 1.22
CA HIS A 89 -12.37 21.66 1.38
C HIS A 89 -13.13 21.40 2.68
N GLN A 90 -12.49 21.72 3.80
CA GLN A 90 -13.20 22.20 4.99
C GLN A 90 -12.30 23.22 5.71
N SER A 91 -12.02 24.33 5.02
CA SER A 91 -11.60 25.55 5.70
C SER A 91 -12.81 26.06 6.49
N VAL A 92 -12.87 25.62 7.74
CA VAL A 92 -13.66 26.25 8.80
C VAL A 92 -13.06 27.64 9.02
N LEU A 93 -13.54 28.65 8.30
CA LEU A 93 -13.31 30.06 8.60
C LEU A 93 -14.41 30.94 7.96
N ASP A 94 -15.68 30.55 8.16
CA ASP A 94 -16.79 31.51 8.20
C ASP A 94 -17.05 31.85 9.67
N ILE A 95 -16.15 32.64 10.26
CA ILE A 95 -16.44 33.47 11.43
C ILE A 95 -16.03 34.89 11.04
N ALA A 96 -16.99 35.65 10.52
CA ALA A 96 -17.02 37.11 10.56
C ALA A 96 -18.48 37.57 10.43
#